data_AF-A0A0Q5L4V3-F1
#
_entry.id   AF-A0A0Q5L4V3-F1
#
_cell.length_a   1.000
_cell.length_b   1.000
_cell.length_c   1.000
_cell.angle_alpha   90.00
_cell.angle_beta   90.00
_cell.angle_gamma   90.00
#
_symmetry.space_group_name_H-M   'P 1'
#
loop_
_entity.id
_entity.type
_entity.pdbx_description
1 polymer ?
#
loop_
_entity_poly.entity_id
_entity_poly.type
_entity_poly.pdbx_seq_one_letter_code
_entity_poly.pdbx_strand_id
1 'polypeptide(L)' 'MSTTKTLALWVAYGTNGVAGSIRHDDEGYTVVMAGSDAATGTYPNLASAKGALHSHMSPGSAWPMFREH' A
#
# COMPACT_ATOMS: atom_id res chain seq x y z
N MET A 1 7.21 17.47 17.40
CA MET A 1 7.00 16.02 17.44
C MET A 1 5.76 15.74 16.61
N SER A 2 5.91 15.45 15.32
CA SER A 2 4.78 15.13 14.45
C SER A 2 4.40 13.67 14.71
N THR A 3 3.37 13.46 15.52
CA THR A 3 2.84 12.13 15.79
C THR A 3 2.06 11.70 14.57
N THR A 4 2.71 11.04 13.60
CA THR A 4 2.00 10.40 12.49
C THR A 4 1.06 9.35 13.08
N LYS A 5 -0.22 9.69 13.19
CA LYS A 5 -1.26 8.76 13.60
C LYS A 5 -1.62 7.94 12.39
N THR A 6 -1.06 6.74 12.28
CA THR A 6 -1.56 5.76 11.31
C THR A 6 -2.98 5.38 11.74
N LEU A 7 -3.96 5.80 10.94
CA LEU A 7 -5.38 5.59 11.19
C LEU A 7 -5.80 4.16 10.81
N ALA A 8 -5.21 3.62 9.74
CA ALA A 8 -5.47 2.27 9.27
C ALA A 8 -4.31 1.74 8.41
N LEU A 9 -4.18 0.42 8.34
CA LEU A 9 -3.17 -0.26 7.53
C LEU A 9 -3.83 -1.37 6.71
N TRP A 10 -3.57 -1.41 5.41
CA TRP A 10 -3.93 -2.53 4.55
C TRP A 10 -2.67 -3.21 4.05
N VAL A 11 -2.58 -4.52 4.21
CA VAL A 11 -1.52 -5.34 3.65
C VAL A 11 -2.02 -5.97 2.36
N ALA A 12 -1.24 -5.83 1.29
CA ALA A 12 -1.52 -6.40 -0.01
C ALA A 12 -0.85 -7.77 -0.14
N TYR A 13 -1.65 -8.83 -0.25
CA TYR A 13 -1.20 -10.21 -0.42
C TYR A 13 -1.36 -10.62 -1.88
N GLY A 14 -0.24 -10.83 -2.56
CA GLY A 14 -0.16 -11.42 -3.90
C GLY A 14 0.10 -12.92 -3.85
N THR A 15 0.21 -13.55 -5.02
CA THR A 15 0.40 -15.00 -5.18
C THR A 15 1.64 -15.54 -4.44
N ASN A 16 2.71 -14.75 -4.36
CA ASN A 16 3.97 -15.15 -3.75
C ASN A 16 4.17 -14.60 -2.31
N GLY A 17 3.11 -14.06 -1.69
CA GLY A 17 3.18 -13.46 -0.36
C GLY A 17 2.85 -11.97 -0.35
N VAL A 18 3.42 -11.22 0.59
CA VAL A 18 3.14 -9.79 0.72
C VAL A 18 3.75 -9.01 -0.44
N ALA A 19 2.91 -8.33 -1.21
CA ALA A 19 3.32 -7.45 -2.31
C ALA A 19 3.64 -6.02 -1.81
N GLY A 20 2.98 -5.60 -0.73
CA GLY A 20 3.21 -4.30 -0.13
C GLY A 20 2.18 -3.99 0.95
N SER A 21 2.15 -2.73 1.38
CA SER A 21 1.22 -2.22 2.37
C SER A 21 0.79 -0.80 2.02
N ILE A 22 -0.41 -0.44 2.46
CA ILE A 22 -1.00 0.88 2.32
C ILE A 22 -1.27 1.38 3.73
N ARG A 23 -0.60 2.45 4.14
CA ARG A 23 -0.84 3.14 5.41
C ARG A 23 -1.79 4.30 5.14
N HIS A 24 -2.78 4.48 5.99
CA HIS A 24 -3.60 5.68 5.99
C HIS A 24 -3.22 6.54 7.19
N ASP A 25 -2.97 7.80 6.90
CA ASP A 25 -2.63 8.87 7.83
C ASP A 25 -3.41 10.14 7.45
N ASP A 26 -3.26 11.22 8.21
CA ASP A 26 -3.96 12.49 7.95
C ASP A 26 -3.65 13.12 6.57
N GLU A 27 -2.51 12.79 5.94
CA GLU A 27 -2.18 13.27 4.58
C GLU A 27 -2.80 12.39 3.47
N GLY A 28 -3.15 11.14 3.78
CA GLY A 28 -3.86 10.24 2.88
C GLY A 28 -3.36 8.80 2.94
N TYR A 29 -3.31 8.15 1.77
CA TYR A 29 -2.99 6.73 1.62
C TYR A 29 -1.57 6.57 1.06
N THR A 30 -0.62 6.29 1.94
CA THR A 30 0.78 6.07 1.64
C THR A 30 1.03 4.60 1.25
N VAL A 31 1.52 4.36 0.03
CA VAL A 31 1.84 3.02 -0.48
C VAL A 31 3.32 2.71 -0.23
N VAL A 32 3.61 1.51 0.28
CA VAL A 32 4.97 1.00 0.48
C VAL A 32 5.06 -0.42 -0.10
N MET A 33 5.97 -0.66 -1.04
CA MET A 33 6.16 -1.99 -1.64
C MET A 33 6.94 -2.91 -0.70
N ALA A 34 6.64 -4.21 -0.76
CA ALA A 34 7.42 -5.20 -0.03
C ALA A 34 8.87 -5.21 -0.54
N GLY A 35 9.84 -5.12 0.38
CA GLY A 35 11.26 -5.01 0.05
C GLY A 35 11.74 -3.60 -0.27
N SER A 36 10.88 -2.58 -0.17
CA SER A 36 11.26 -1.16 -0.25
C SER A 36 10.97 -0.46 1.06
N ASP A 37 11.98 0.19 1.64
CA ASP A 37 11.80 1.07 2.80
C ASP A 37 11.16 2.42 2.43
N ALA A 38 11.30 2.84 1.17
CA ALA A 38 10.71 4.07 0.67
C ALA A 38 9.24 3.88 0.27
N ALA A 39 8.43 4.87 0.60
CA ALA A 39 7.07 4.96 0.09
C ALA A 39 7.09 5.20 -1.42
N THR A 40 6.26 4.46 -2.13
CA THR A 40 6.03 4.63 -3.57
C THR A 40 5.32 5.95 -3.87
N GLY A 41 4.44 6.38 -2.97
CA GLY A 41 3.71 7.63 -3.07
C GLY A 41 2.52 7.69 -2.12
N THR A 42 2.00 8.90 -1.94
CA THR A 42 0.79 9.19 -1.16
C THR A 42 -0.36 9.53 -2.09
N TYR A 43 -1.50 8.90 -1.86
CA TYR A 43 -2.68 9.02 -2.71
C TYR A 43 -3.87 9.55 -1.91
N PRO A 44 -4.76 10.34 -2.54
CA PRO A 44 -5.90 10.95 -1.84
C PRO A 44 -6.99 9.93 -1.45
N ASN A 45 -6.99 8.73 -2.04
CA ASN A 45 -7.99 7.71 -1.75
C ASN A 45 -7.41 6.28 -1.88
N LEU A 46 -8.07 5.33 -1.20
CA LEU A 46 -7.65 3.93 -1.16
C LEU A 46 -7.66 3.26 -2.54
N ALA A 47 -8.58 3.60 -3.43
CA ALA A 47 -8.67 2.96 -4.75
C ALA A 47 -7.45 3.31 -5.63
N SER A 48 -7.04 4.58 -5.63
CA SER A 48 -5.81 5.04 -6.29
C SER A 48 -4.57 4.37 -5.69
N ALA A 49 -4.49 4.26 -4.36
CA ALA A 49 -3.39 3.56 -3.69
C ALA A 49 -3.32 2.06 -4.06
N LYS A 50 -4.46 1.37 -4.11
CA LYS A 50 -4.54 -0.04 -4.53
C LYS A 50 -4.09 -0.24 -5.97
N GLY A 51 -4.57 0.62 -6.88
CA GLY A 51 -4.15 0.60 -8.29
C GLY A 51 -2.66 0.88 -8.46
N ALA A 52 -2.13 1.87 -7.75
CA ALA A 52 -0.70 2.17 -7.76
C ALA A 52 0.15 0.99 -7.26
N LEU A 53 -0.26 0.34 -6.17
CA LEU A 53 0.42 -0.84 -5.65
C LEU A 53 0.43 -1.95 -6.71
N HIS A 54 -0.71 -2.24 -7.34
CA HIS A 54 -0.80 -3.25 -8.40
C HIS A 54 0.07 -2.92 -9.61
N SER A 55 0.11 -1.66 -10.06
CA SER A 55 0.97 -1.21 -11.16
C SER A 55 2.46 -1.36 -10.87
N HIS A 56 2.88 -1.36 -9.60
CA HIS A 56 4.27 -1.58 -9.19
C HIS A 56 4.62 -3.07 -9.00
N MET A 57 3.63 -3.96 -9.04
CA MET A 57 3.89 -5.40 -9.02
C MET A 57 4.48 -5.86 -10.36
N SER A 58 5.10 -7.04 -10.35
CA SER A 58 5.64 -7.63 -11.58
C SER A 58 4.55 -7.78 -12.65
N PRO A 59 4.84 -7.47 -13.93
CA PRO A 59 3.87 -7.64 -15.02
C PRO A 59 3.27 -9.05 -15.03
N GLY A 60 1.94 -9.13 -15.17
CA GLY A 60 1.20 -10.39 -15.10
C GLY A 60 0.83 -10.85 -13.69
N SER A 61 1.21 -10.10 -12.64
CA SER A 61 0.73 -10.36 -11.28
C SER A 61 -0.78 -10.18 -11.20
N ALA A 62 -1.44 -11.15 -10.56
CA ALA A 62 -2.85 -11.04 -10.23
C ALA A 62 -3.09 -9.88 -9.27
N TRP A 63 -4.34 -9.40 -9.26
CA TRP A 63 -4.75 -8.36 -8.32
C TRP A 63 -4.58 -8.88 -6.88
N PRO A 64 -3.83 -8.17 -6.02
CA PRO A 64 -3.57 -8.64 -4.66
C PRO A 64 -4.82 -8.49 -3.79
N MET A 65 -4.93 -9.37 -2.80
CA MET A 65 -5.94 -9.25 -1.75
C MET A 65 -5.47 -8.22 -0.73
N PHE A 66 -6.26 -7.17 -0.53
CA PHE A 66 -5.99 -6.16 0.48
C PHE A 66 -6.71 -6.52 1.77
N ARG A 67 -5.96 -6.67 2.86
CA ARG A 67 -6.50 -7.01 4.18
C ARG A 67 -6.14 -5.94 5.20
N GLU A 68 -7.15 -5.42 5.87
CA GLU A 68 -6.98 -4.42 6.93
C GLU A 68 -6.42 -5.08 8.20
N HIS A 69 -5.50 -4.39 8.88
CA HIS A 69 -4.81 -4.82 10.08
C HIS A 69 -4.77 -3.73 11.15
#